data_AF-A0A2V5H2H1-F1
#
_entry.id   AF-A0A2V5H2H1-F1
#
_cell.length_a   1.000
_cell.length_b   1.000
_cell.length_c   1.000
_cell.angle_alpha   90.00
_cell.angle_beta   90.00
_cell.angle_gamma   90.00
#
_symmetry.space_group_name_H-M   'P 1'
#
loop_
_entity.id
_entity.type
_entity.pdbx_description
1 polymer ?
#
loop_
_entity_poly.entity_id
_entity_poly.type
_entity_poly.pdbx_seq_one_letter_code
_entity_poly.pdbx_strand_id
1 'polypeptide(L)'
;MVKTRSQTSREEPAPPPEPRARGEYDNQDGPGFSAEDIPEDLSNDPILLEHYGSPNSIAAHMARRCGLQDARMVFMGTPESGEMQYIVTSRGRYYWGHFELLHLEEITRPKTLSGIVNALRDEGSRGLRRRPLNPVRVDKEEDSEDACPANSEGPSLFVPVGPNAP
;
A
#
# COMPACT_ATOMS: atom_id res chain seq x y z
N MET A 1 47.88 45.35 28.50
CA MET A 1 46.84 45.28 27.46
C MET A 1 47.44 44.76 26.17
N VAL A 2 47.31 43.47 25.85
CA VAL A 2 47.26 42.98 24.46
C VAL A 2 46.56 41.62 24.47
N LYS A 3 45.53 41.50 23.64
CA LYS A 3 44.59 40.37 23.53
C LYS A 3 45.26 39.18 22.81
N THR A 4 45.14 37.98 23.35
CA THR A 4 45.36 36.73 22.62
C THR A 4 44.19 36.46 21.67
N ARG A 5 44.54 36.05 20.45
CA ARG A 5 43.66 35.85 19.31
C ARG A 5 42.95 34.49 19.41
N SER A 6 41.66 34.51 19.14
CA SER A 6 40.70 33.42 19.26
C SER A 6 41.08 32.14 18.49
N GLN A 7 40.87 31.00 19.14
CA GLN A 7 40.71 29.71 18.47
C GLN A 7 39.34 29.69 17.78
N THR A 8 39.32 29.57 16.46
CA THR A 8 38.12 29.19 15.70
C THR A 8 38.15 27.67 15.60
N SER A 9 37.57 26.98 16.59
CA SER A 9 37.14 25.60 16.39
C SER A 9 35.92 25.64 15.49
N ARG A 10 36.13 25.21 14.25
CA ARG A 10 35.09 24.91 13.28
C ARG A 10 34.16 23.87 13.91
N GLU A 11 32.96 24.28 14.28
CA GLU A 11 31.90 23.36 14.68
C GLU A 11 31.62 22.47 13.46
N GLU A 12 32.04 21.22 13.56
CA GLU A 12 31.71 20.18 12.59
C GLU A 12 30.19 19.95 12.67
N PRO A 13 29.44 20.10 11.57
CA PRO A 13 28.01 19.89 11.62
C PRO A 13 27.76 18.44 12.03
N ALA A 14 26.89 18.26 13.04
CA ALA A 14 26.50 16.95 13.52
C ALA A 14 26.13 16.06 12.32
N PRO A 15 26.61 14.81 12.28
CA PRO A 15 26.25 13.91 11.20
C PRO A 15 24.72 13.84 11.10
N PRO A 16 24.16 13.86 9.88
CA PRO A 16 22.73 13.66 9.71
C PRO A 16 22.34 12.38 10.45
N PRO A 17 21.18 12.36 11.14
CA PRO A 17 20.76 11.19 11.89
C PRO A 17 20.86 9.97 10.97
N GLU A 18 21.56 8.94 11.44
CA GLU A 18 21.76 7.71 10.68
C GLU A 18 20.40 7.23 10.13
N PRO A 19 20.34 6.73 8.88
CA PRO A 19 19.11 6.15 8.38
C PRO A 19 18.71 5.04 9.34
N ARG A 20 17.59 5.26 10.05
CA ARG A 20 17.02 4.30 10.98
C ARG A 20 17.05 2.94 10.30
N ALA A 21 17.63 1.94 10.98
CA ALA A 21 17.73 0.59 10.46
C ALA A 21 16.37 0.17 9.90
N ARG A 22 16.33 -0.12 8.59
CA ARG A 22 15.15 -0.68 7.92
C ARG A 22 14.88 -2.03 8.55
N GLY A 23 13.95 -2.09 9.50
CA GLY A 23 13.63 -3.32 10.23
C GLY A 23 12.94 -3.09 11.57
N GLU A 24 13.08 -1.90 12.17
CA GLU A 24 12.22 -1.51 13.29
C GLU A 24 10.88 -1.03 12.74
N TYR A 25 9.99 -1.98 12.50
CA TYR A 25 8.58 -1.70 12.31
C TYR A 25 8.01 -1.28 13.66
N ASP A 26 8.21 0.00 13.95
CA ASP A 26 7.53 0.75 15.00
C ASP A 26 6.04 0.80 14.59
N ASN A 27 5.35 -0.33 14.78
CA ASN A 27 3.92 -0.29 14.98
C ASN A 27 3.78 0.62 16.20
N GLN A 28 3.17 1.79 16.05
CA GLN A 28 3.02 2.77 17.14
C GLN A 28 2.21 2.24 18.36
N ASP A 29 1.93 0.94 18.37
CA ASP A 29 1.47 0.11 19.47
C ASP A 29 2.47 -1.07 19.68
N GLY A 30 3.46 -0.92 20.57
CA GLY A 30 4.28 -2.06 21.03
C GLY A 30 3.51 -3.00 21.99
N PRO A 31 4.06 -4.19 22.29
CA PRO A 31 3.60 -5.46 21.71
C PRO A 31 2.15 -5.76 22.13
N GLY A 32 1.19 -5.58 21.23
CA GLY A 32 -0.20 -5.93 21.55
C GLY A 32 -0.58 -7.39 21.25
N PHE A 33 0.30 -8.13 20.58
CA PHE A 33 0.13 -9.52 20.16
C PHE A 33 1.48 -10.11 19.73
N SER A 34 1.66 -11.42 19.92
CA SER A 34 2.82 -12.19 19.48
C SER A 34 2.64 -12.70 18.05
N ALA A 35 3.71 -13.20 17.41
CA ALA A 35 3.58 -13.84 16.10
C ALA A 35 2.60 -15.03 16.11
N GLU A 36 2.49 -15.73 17.24
CA GLU A 36 1.58 -16.85 17.49
C GLU A 36 0.09 -16.42 17.53
N ASP A 37 -0.19 -15.13 17.74
CA ASP A 37 -1.56 -14.60 17.77
C ASP A 37 -2.06 -14.23 16.36
N ILE A 38 -1.17 -14.16 15.38
CA ILE A 38 -1.52 -13.81 14.00
C ILE A 38 -2.32 -14.99 13.41
N PRO A 39 -3.51 -14.73 12.83
CA PRO A 39 -4.27 -15.75 12.13
C PRO A 39 -3.43 -16.47 11.06
N GLU A 40 -3.61 -17.79 10.91
CA GLU A 40 -2.82 -18.61 9.97
C GLU A 40 -2.94 -18.15 8.50
N ASP A 41 -4.04 -17.46 8.17
CA ASP A 41 -4.29 -16.89 6.84
C ASP A 41 -3.63 -15.53 6.62
N LEU A 42 -2.88 -15.00 7.60
CA LEU A 42 -2.17 -13.73 7.54
C LEU A 42 -0.70 -13.86 7.93
N SER A 43 0.11 -13.01 7.32
CA SER A 43 1.55 -12.92 7.58
C SER A 43 1.97 -11.47 7.78
N ASN A 44 2.86 -11.27 8.76
CA ASN A 44 3.60 -10.02 8.96
C ASN A 44 5.07 -10.14 8.50
N ASP A 45 5.41 -11.16 7.70
CA ASP A 45 6.77 -11.37 7.19
C ASP A 45 7.25 -10.11 6.42
N PRO A 46 8.32 -9.45 6.87
CA PRO A 46 8.81 -8.23 6.25
C PRO A 46 9.12 -8.37 4.76
N ILE A 47 9.59 -9.54 4.31
CA ILE A 47 9.92 -9.77 2.90
C ILE A 47 8.64 -9.73 2.05
N LEU A 48 7.58 -10.35 2.57
CA LEU A 48 6.27 -10.36 1.91
C LEU A 48 5.65 -8.96 1.89
N LEU A 49 5.71 -8.25 3.03
CA LEU A 49 5.20 -6.89 3.14
C LEU A 49 5.96 -5.91 2.23
N GLU A 50 7.27 -6.06 2.05
CA GLU A 50 8.06 -5.22 1.13
C GLU A 50 7.70 -5.50 -0.33
N HIS A 51 7.54 -6.77 -0.71
CA HIS A 51 7.18 -7.16 -2.08
C HIS A 51 5.81 -6.58 -2.49
N TYR A 52 4.77 -6.84 -1.70
CA TYR A 52 3.41 -6.42 -2.00
C TYR A 52 3.10 -4.97 -1.59
N GLY A 53 3.85 -4.41 -0.64
CA GLY A 53 3.72 -3.03 -0.17
C GLY A 53 4.58 -2.02 -0.93
N SER A 54 5.30 -2.44 -1.98
CA SER A 54 6.16 -1.54 -2.75
C SER A 54 5.38 -0.35 -3.37
N PRO A 55 6.00 0.82 -3.59
CA PRO A 55 5.29 2.02 -4.09
C PRO A 55 4.55 1.83 -5.42
N ASN A 56 5.01 0.88 -6.24
CA ASN A 56 4.45 0.55 -7.55
C ASN A 56 3.46 -0.63 -7.51
N SER A 57 3.16 -1.17 -6.32
CA SER A 57 2.23 -2.29 -6.20
C SER A 57 0.77 -1.87 -6.42
N ILE A 58 -0.07 -2.87 -6.69
CA ILE A 58 -1.53 -2.67 -6.79
C ILE A 58 -2.08 -2.13 -5.46
N ALA A 59 -1.58 -2.60 -4.31
CA ALA A 59 -2.02 -2.12 -3.00
C ALA A 59 -1.70 -0.64 -2.81
N ALA A 60 -0.49 -0.21 -3.18
CA ALA A 60 -0.11 1.20 -3.12
C ALA A 60 -0.91 2.05 -4.11
N HIS A 61 -1.19 1.56 -5.31
CA HIS A 61 -2.05 2.22 -6.29
C HIS A 61 -3.48 2.41 -5.74
N MET A 62 -4.07 1.37 -5.16
CA MET A 62 -5.42 1.42 -4.58
C MET A 62 -5.50 2.39 -3.40
N ALA A 63 -4.52 2.35 -2.50
CA ALA A 63 -4.41 3.29 -1.39
C ALA A 63 -4.42 4.75 -1.87
N ARG A 64 -3.61 5.09 -2.89
CA ARG A 64 -3.57 6.44 -3.47
C ARG A 64 -4.91 6.85 -4.09
N ARG A 65 -5.57 5.95 -4.83
CA ARG A 65 -6.91 6.21 -5.38
C ARG A 65 -7.95 6.50 -4.31
N CYS A 66 -7.77 5.98 -3.11
CA CYS A 66 -8.63 6.25 -1.95
C CYS A 66 -8.14 7.43 -1.08
N GLY A 67 -7.13 8.18 -1.53
CA GLY A 67 -6.59 9.34 -0.80
C GLY A 67 -5.59 9.00 0.32
N LEU A 68 -5.13 7.75 0.40
CA LEU A 68 -4.16 7.29 1.40
C LEU A 68 -2.75 7.41 0.82
N GLN A 69 -2.12 8.56 1.02
CA GLN A 69 -0.80 8.89 0.44
C GLN A 69 0.39 8.25 1.19
N ASP A 70 0.20 7.91 2.46
CA ASP A 70 1.21 7.36 3.38
C ASP A 70 0.88 5.92 3.77
N ALA A 71 0.16 5.19 2.92
CA ALA A 71 -0.25 3.82 3.22
C ALA A 71 0.94 2.87 3.28
N ARG A 72 1.00 2.08 4.36
CA ARG A 72 1.99 1.04 4.58
C ARG A 72 1.30 -0.29 4.86
N MET A 73 1.77 -1.37 4.22
CA MET A 73 1.26 -2.71 4.49
C MET A 73 1.72 -3.22 5.86
N VAL A 74 0.79 -3.84 6.60
CA VAL A 74 1.03 -4.41 7.93
C VAL A 74 0.73 -5.90 7.99
N PHE A 75 -0.18 -6.39 7.15
CA PHE A 75 -0.43 -7.81 6.95
C PHE A 75 -0.68 -8.11 5.49
N MET A 76 -0.29 -9.32 5.08
CA MET A 76 -0.56 -9.90 3.78
C MET A 76 -1.12 -11.30 3.96
N GLY A 77 -2.11 -11.67 3.16
CA GLY A 77 -2.64 -13.04 3.10
C GLY A 77 -1.52 -14.04 2.80
N THR A 78 -1.53 -15.17 3.49
CA THR A 78 -0.53 -16.24 3.23
C THR A 78 -0.81 -16.89 1.88
N PRO A 79 0.22 -17.18 1.06
CA PRO A 79 0.03 -17.89 -0.21
C PRO A 79 -0.76 -19.20 -0.06
N GLU A 80 -0.59 -19.88 1.07
CA GLU A 80 -1.22 -21.16 1.41
C GLU A 80 -2.74 -21.02 1.61
N SER A 81 -3.20 -19.87 2.11
CA SER A 81 -4.64 -19.60 2.25
C SER A 81 -5.34 -19.44 0.90
N GLY A 82 -4.60 -19.06 -0.16
CA GLY A 82 -5.17 -18.64 -1.43
C GLY A 82 -5.93 -17.30 -1.37
N GLU A 83 -6.06 -16.70 -0.18
CA GLU A 83 -6.78 -15.45 0.03
C GLU A 83 -5.87 -14.26 -0.27
N MET A 84 -6.27 -13.40 -1.22
CA MET A 84 -5.49 -12.23 -1.62
C MET A 84 -5.83 -10.97 -0.82
N GLN A 85 -6.15 -11.18 0.46
CA GLN A 85 -6.48 -10.12 1.41
C GLN A 85 -5.22 -9.48 2.00
N TYR A 86 -5.32 -8.22 2.38
CA TYR A 86 -4.22 -7.50 3.01
C TYR A 86 -4.74 -6.40 3.93
N ILE A 87 -3.89 -5.97 4.86
CA ILE A 87 -4.17 -4.83 5.74
C ILE A 87 -3.09 -3.77 5.54
N VAL A 88 -3.50 -2.52 5.33
CA VAL A 88 -2.63 -1.35 5.32
C VAL A 88 -2.96 -0.41 6.46
N THR A 89 -1.99 0.38 6.90
CA THR A 89 -2.16 1.50 7.83
C THR A 89 -1.84 2.82 7.15
N SER A 90 -2.61 3.86 7.45
CA SER A 90 -2.34 5.25 7.03
C SER A 90 -2.92 6.19 8.08
N ARG A 91 -2.13 7.17 8.53
CA ARG A 91 -2.53 8.17 9.55
C ARG A 91 -3.19 7.56 10.80
N GLY A 92 -2.62 6.46 11.32
CA GLY A 92 -3.10 5.78 12.53
C GLY A 92 -4.43 5.04 12.37
N ARG A 93 -4.84 4.74 11.14
CA ARG A 93 -6.05 3.95 10.84
C ARG A 93 -5.69 2.75 9.99
N TYR A 94 -6.50 1.70 10.10
CA TYR A 94 -6.30 0.44 9.40
C TYR A 94 -7.35 0.24 8.32
N TYR A 95 -6.93 -0.38 7.23
CA TYR A 95 -7.76 -0.59 6.06
C TYR A 95 -7.59 -2.01 5.55
N TRP A 96 -8.71 -2.65 5.26
CA TRP A 96 -8.80 -3.98 4.68
C TRP A 96 -8.88 -3.87 3.16
N GLY A 97 -8.04 -4.62 2.45
CA GLY A 97 -8.03 -4.67 1.00
C GLY A 97 -8.04 -6.10 0.48
N HIS A 98 -8.45 -6.25 -0.77
CA HIS A 98 -8.42 -7.52 -1.50
C HIS A 98 -7.95 -7.28 -2.92
N PHE A 99 -6.91 -7.99 -3.37
CA PHE A 99 -6.32 -7.73 -4.70
C PHE A 99 -7.29 -8.02 -5.85
N GLU A 100 -8.12 -9.06 -5.76
CA GLU A 100 -9.05 -9.39 -6.86
C GLU A 100 -10.24 -8.44 -6.95
N LEU A 101 -10.71 -7.93 -5.80
CA LEU A 101 -11.92 -7.11 -5.73
C LEU A 101 -11.61 -5.61 -5.90
N LEU A 102 -10.31 -5.26 -5.96
CA LEU A 102 -9.79 -3.91 -6.21
C LEU A 102 -10.56 -2.83 -5.42
N HIS A 103 -10.80 -3.08 -4.14
CA HIS A 103 -11.44 -2.13 -3.23
C HIS A 103 -10.73 -2.10 -1.89
N LEU A 104 -10.99 -1.03 -1.14
CA LEU A 104 -10.43 -0.80 0.17
C LEU A 104 -11.53 -0.38 1.14
N GLU A 105 -11.51 -0.94 2.36
CA GLU A 105 -12.47 -0.65 3.41
C GLU A 105 -11.74 -0.18 4.67
N GLU A 106 -12.23 0.88 5.32
CA GLU A 106 -11.72 1.33 6.61
C GLU A 106 -12.21 0.37 7.68
N ILE A 107 -11.29 -0.15 8.49
CA ILE A 107 -11.63 -0.91 9.68
C ILE A 107 -12.01 0.10 10.76
N THR A 108 -13.31 0.26 10.96
CA THR A 108 -13.87 1.23 11.92
C THR A 108 -13.84 0.70 13.36
N ARG A 109 -13.89 -0.63 13.53
CA ARG A 109 -13.64 -1.34 14.78
C ARG A 109 -13.08 -2.75 14.49
N PRO A 110 -12.11 -3.22 15.28
CA PRO A 110 -11.34 -2.49 16.31
C PRO A 110 -10.42 -1.42 15.70
N LYS A 111 -9.98 -0.44 16.50
CA LYS A 111 -9.14 0.68 16.02
C LYS A 111 -7.64 0.46 16.20
N THR A 112 -7.26 -0.53 17.01
CA THR A 112 -5.89 -0.90 17.35
C THR A 112 -5.50 -2.15 16.59
N LEU A 113 -4.22 -2.30 16.21
CA LEU A 113 -3.76 -3.49 15.49
C LEU A 113 -3.98 -4.79 16.28
N SER A 114 -3.71 -4.78 17.59
CA SER A 114 -3.96 -5.95 18.47
C SER A 114 -5.42 -6.35 18.55
N GLY A 115 -6.31 -5.37 18.70
CA GLY A 115 -7.76 -5.61 18.62
C GLY A 115 -8.15 -6.25 17.28
N ILE A 116 -7.59 -5.78 16.16
CA ILE A 116 -7.84 -6.35 14.83
C ILE A 116 -7.38 -7.81 14.77
N VAL A 117 -6.16 -8.11 15.23
CA VAL A 117 -5.62 -9.47 15.28
C VAL A 117 -6.50 -10.39 16.13
N ASN A 118 -6.87 -9.97 17.34
CA ASN A 118 -7.77 -10.74 18.20
C ASN A 118 -9.13 -10.99 17.54
N ALA A 119 -9.73 -9.97 16.94
CA ALA A 119 -11.02 -10.11 16.26
C ALA A 119 -10.96 -11.07 15.05
N LEU A 120 -9.85 -11.04 14.30
CA LEU A 120 -9.63 -11.95 13.18
C LEU A 120 -9.39 -13.38 13.66
N ARG A 121 -8.64 -13.57 14.75
CA ARG A 121 -8.41 -14.89 15.33
C ARG A 121 -9.71 -15.51 15.84
N ASP A 122 -10.53 -14.73 16.54
CA ASP A 122 -11.70 -15.24 17.26
C ASP A 122 -12.93 -15.38 16.33
N GLU A 123 -13.11 -14.47 15.37
CA GLU A 123 -14.33 -14.37 14.54
C GLU A 123 -14.04 -14.25 13.03
N GLY A 124 -12.78 -14.32 12.61
CA GLY A 124 -12.38 -14.09 11.22
C GLY A 124 -12.74 -12.68 10.74
N SER A 125 -12.92 -12.52 9.43
CA SER A 125 -13.27 -11.22 8.83
C SER A 125 -14.63 -10.64 9.29
N ARG A 126 -15.47 -11.46 9.94
CA ARG A 126 -16.76 -11.02 10.53
C ARG A 126 -16.56 -10.23 11.84
N GLY A 127 -15.44 -10.45 12.54
CA GLY A 127 -15.08 -9.70 13.74
C GLY A 127 -14.70 -8.24 13.46
N LEU A 128 -14.50 -7.87 12.20
CA LEU A 128 -14.15 -6.52 11.79
C LEU A 128 -15.37 -5.74 11.29
N ARG A 129 -15.64 -4.60 11.93
CA ARG A 129 -16.60 -3.62 11.40
C ARG A 129 -15.91 -2.73 10.37
N ARG A 130 -16.33 -2.87 9.12
CA ARG A 130 -15.71 -2.19 7.97
C ARG A 130 -16.65 -1.15 7.35
N ARG A 131 -16.07 -0.16 6.68
CA ARG A 131 -16.77 0.84 5.87
C ARG A 131 -16.05 1.00 4.53
N PRO A 132 -16.73 0.90 3.38
CA PRO A 132 -16.07 1.05 2.09
C PRO A 132 -15.51 2.47 1.90
N LEU A 133 -14.34 2.57 1.26
CA LEU A 133 -13.80 3.86 0.80
C LEU A 133 -14.25 4.11 -0.63
N ASN A 134 -14.72 5.32 -0.87
CA ASN A 134 -14.94 5.80 -2.23
C ASN A 134 -13.59 6.28 -2.81
N PRO A 135 -13.29 5.95 -4.07
CA PRO A 135 -12.16 6.56 -4.76
C PRO A 135 -12.30 8.10 -4.73
N VAL A 136 -11.20 8.77 -4.41
CA VAL A 136 -11.10 10.22 -4.54
C VAL A 136 -11.08 10.53 -6.04
N ARG A 137 -12.00 11.37 -6.50
CA ARG A 137 -11.89 11.95 -7.83
C ARG A 137 -10.66 12.84 -7.80
N VAL A 138 -9.60 12.39 -8.44
CA VAL A 138 -8.55 13.29 -8.89
C VAL A 138 -9.16 13.95 -10.11
N ASP A 139 -9.62 15.20 -9.97
CA ASP A 139 -9.88 16.02 -11.13
C ASP A 139 -8.58 15.96 -11.93
N LYS A 140 -8.64 15.37 -13.13
CA LYS A 140 -7.52 15.40 -14.04
C LYS A 140 -7.16 16.88 -14.17
N GLU A 141 -6.03 17.30 -13.61
CA GLU A 141 -5.36 18.48 -14.13
C GLU A 141 -5.28 18.26 -15.63
N GLU A 142 -5.86 19.21 -16.34
CA GLU A 142 -6.18 19.20 -17.76
C GLU A 142 -5.15 18.39 -18.56
N ASP A 143 -5.57 17.19 -18.94
CA ASP A 143 -4.97 16.42 -20.01
C ASP A 143 -5.24 17.25 -21.25
N SER A 144 -4.34 18.22 -21.50
CA SER A 144 -4.34 19.13 -22.62
C SER A 144 -4.71 18.34 -23.87
N GLU A 145 -5.89 18.66 -24.39
CA GLU A 145 -6.43 18.12 -25.62
C GLU A 145 -5.49 18.50 -26.76
N ASP A 146 -4.63 17.59 -27.19
CA ASP A 146 -4.08 17.64 -28.54
C ASP A 146 -4.04 16.23 -29.14
N ALA A 147 -5.21 15.88 -29.68
CA ALA A 147 -5.44 15.04 -30.85
C ALA A 147 -4.48 13.87 -31.10
N CYS A 148 -4.93 12.65 -30.83
CA CYS A 148 -4.62 11.54 -31.73
C CYS A 148 -5.39 11.80 -33.04
N PRO A 149 -4.75 12.12 -34.18
CA PRO A 149 -5.44 12.00 -35.46
C PRO A 149 -5.85 10.54 -35.62
N ALA A 150 -7.13 10.36 -35.91
CA ALA A 150 -7.73 9.08 -36.20
C ALA A 150 -7.07 8.45 -37.44
N ASN A 151 -5.99 7.69 -37.23
CA ASN A 151 -5.49 6.75 -38.21
C ASN A 151 -6.04 5.38 -37.84
N SER A 152 -7.29 5.15 -38.25
CA SER A 152 -7.94 3.85 -38.22
C SER A 152 -7.28 2.94 -39.26
N GLU A 153 -6.30 2.15 -38.85
CA GLU A 153 -5.85 0.97 -39.61
C GLU A 153 -5.55 -0.17 -38.62
N GLY A 154 -6.62 -0.72 -38.03
CA GLY A 154 -6.58 -2.11 -37.61
C GLY A 154 -6.40 -3.01 -38.85
N PRO A 155 -5.72 -4.17 -38.75
CA PRO A 155 -5.65 -5.09 -39.88
C PRO A 155 -7.06 -5.48 -40.29
N SER A 156 -7.45 -5.04 -41.48
CA SER A 156 -8.69 -5.39 -42.14
C SER A 156 -8.72 -6.90 -42.38
N LEU A 157 -9.40 -7.64 -41.50
CA LEU A 157 -9.84 -9.01 -41.76
C LEU A 157 -11.06 -8.96 -42.69
N PHE A 158 -10.86 -8.45 -43.90
CA PHE A 158 -11.79 -8.63 -45.01
C PHE A 158 -11.14 -9.54 -46.03
N VAL A 159 -11.61 -10.79 -46.09
CA VAL A 159 -11.25 -11.74 -47.14
C VAL A 159 -12.26 -11.51 -48.28
N PRO A 160 -11.89 -10.92 -49.42
CA PRO A 160 -12.76 -10.96 -50.58
C PRO A 160 -12.87 -12.41 -51.05
N VAL A 161 -14.08 -12.95 -51.07
CA VAL A 161 -14.41 -14.18 -51.78
C VAL A 161 -14.14 -13.93 -53.26
N GLY A 162 -13.01 -14.43 -53.76
CA GLY A 162 -12.71 -14.40 -55.19
C GLY A 162 -13.66 -15.34 -55.95
N PRO A 163 -14.13 -14.97 -57.15
CA PRO A 163 -14.94 -15.86 -57.96
C PRO A 163 -13.99 -16.79 -58.70
N ASN A 164 -13.60 -17.90 -58.08
CA ASN A 164 -13.07 -19.08 -58.79
C ASN A 164 -13.03 -20.27 -57.83
N ALA A 165 -14.11 -21.03 -57.82
CA ALA A 165 -14.09 -22.43 -57.46
C ALA A 165 -13.46 -23.22 -58.62
N PRO A 166 -12.40 -24.02 -58.38
CA PRO A 166 -12.16 -25.25 -59.11
C PRO A 166 -12.91 -26.43 -58.47
#